data_AF-X0ZCY5-F1
#
_entry.id   AF-X0ZCY5-F1
#
_cell.length_a   1.000
_cell.length_b   1.000
_cell.length_c   1.000
_cell.angle_alpha   90.00
_cell.angle_beta   90.00
_cell.angle_gamma   90.00
#
_symmetry.space_group_name_H-M   'P 1'
#
loop_
_entity.id
_entity.type
_entity.pdbx_description
1 polymer ?
#
loop_
_entity_poly.entity_id
_entity_poly.type
_entity_poly.pdbx_seq_one_letter_code
_entity_poly.pdbx_strand_id
1 'polypeptide(L)'
;MYRLEMNFRRLPDTQADVVTWKQRSAERKLWHKEVYWEARQQHLIPKTPLTRVSVRGVRFSNKMPDRCNLWYSFKAIVDGLTKAGIIADDNPWILLHEDYDWMFVKDNRQFGVRLVVEELATDWQLPARCQGHNECPVCCKDTPP
;
A
#
# COMPACT_ATOMS: atom_id res chain seq x y z
N MET A 1 -4.93 0.45 -19.61
CA MET A 1 -4.35 -0.16 -18.40
C MET A 1 -3.58 0.93 -17.68
N TYR A 2 -4.08 1.36 -16.52
CA TYR A 2 -3.44 2.39 -15.73
C TYR A 2 -2.30 1.80 -14.88
N ARG A 3 -1.17 2.52 -14.80
CA ARG A 3 -0.05 2.21 -13.91
C ARG A 3 0.56 3.50 -13.37
N LEU A 4 0.84 3.51 -12.08
CA LEU A 4 1.42 4.64 -11.36
C LEU A 4 2.58 4.15 -10.49
N GLU A 5 3.72 4.84 -10.58
CA GLU A 5 4.89 4.53 -9.74
C GLU A 5 5.28 5.77 -8.94
N MET A 6 5.18 5.68 -7.62
CA MET A 6 5.56 6.75 -6.70
C MET A 6 6.85 6.40 -5.96
N ASN A 7 7.71 7.38 -5.79
CA ASN A 7 8.97 7.24 -5.09
C ASN A 7 9.07 8.31 -3.99
N PHE A 8 8.91 7.89 -2.73
CA PHE A 8 8.96 8.78 -1.59
C PHE A 8 10.35 8.75 -0.96
N ARG A 9 10.92 9.92 -0.67
CA ARG A 9 12.22 10.04 0.00
C ARG A 9 12.15 9.70 1.49
N ARG A 10 11.00 9.94 2.13
CA ARG A 10 10.79 9.69 3.56
C ARG A 10 10.53 8.21 3.81
N LEU A 11 10.94 7.73 4.99
CA LEU A 11 10.50 6.45 5.53
C LEU A 11 9.30 6.65 6.47
N PRO A 12 8.22 5.87 6.31
CA PRO A 12 7.12 5.90 7.26
C PRO A 12 7.59 5.37 8.60
N ASP A 13 7.11 6.01 9.66
CA ASP A 13 7.38 5.54 11.02
C ASP A 13 6.78 4.14 11.21
N THR A 14 7.59 3.24 11.74
CA THR A 14 7.25 1.83 11.95
C THR A 14 6.75 1.54 13.34
N GLN A 15 6.84 2.47 14.29
CA GLN A 15 6.56 2.15 15.69
C GLN A 15 5.06 2.15 16.00
N ALA A 16 4.40 1.01 15.77
CA ALA A 16 2.99 0.83 16.06
C ALA A 16 2.62 0.96 17.55
N ASP A 17 3.56 0.73 18.49
CA ASP A 17 3.23 0.63 19.92
C ASP A 17 3.71 1.83 20.77
N VAL A 18 4.73 2.56 20.32
CA VAL A 18 5.38 3.62 21.13
C VAL A 18 4.80 5.01 20.85
N VAL A 19 4.07 5.15 19.75
CA VAL A 19 3.68 6.46 19.21
C VAL A 19 2.27 6.85 19.68
N THR A 20 2.12 8.08 20.17
CA THR A 20 0.83 8.64 20.60
C THR A 20 -0.16 8.77 19.44
N TRP A 21 -1.46 8.71 19.71
CA TRP A 21 -2.50 8.88 18.68
C TRP A 21 -2.36 10.20 17.89
N LYS A 22 -1.87 11.26 18.55
CA LYS A 22 -1.63 12.58 17.94
C LYS A 22 -0.52 12.51 16.89
N GLN A 23 0.58 11.84 17.22
CA GLN A 23 1.70 11.62 16.29
C GLN A 23 1.27 10.73 15.12
N ARG A 24 0.51 9.66 15.36
CA ARG A 24 -0.02 8.80 14.28
C ARG A 24 -0.93 9.58 13.33
N SER A 25 -1.80 10.44 13.87
CA SER A 25 -2.68 11.30 13.08
C SER A 25 -1.87 12.30 12.24
N ALA A 26 -0.80 12.88 12.80
CA ALA A 26 0.08 13.78 12.09
C ALA A 26 0.84 13.08 10.96
N GLU A 27 1.40 11.89 11.22
CA GLU A 27 2.11 11.09 10.22
C GLU A 27 1.15 10.66 9.10
N ARG A 28 -0.07 10.22 9.42
CA ARG A 28 -1.09 9.90 8.40
C ARG A 28 -1.41 11.10 7.50
N LYS A 29 -1.64 12.27 8.08
CA LYS A 29 -1.89 13.51 7.31
C LYS A 29 -0.71 13.88 6.42
N LEU A 30 0.51 13.67 6.89
CA LEU A 30 1.72 13.89 6.10
C LEU A 30 1.73 12.95 4.89
N TRP A 31 1.54 11.65 5.08
CA TRP A 31 1.51 10.69 3.97
C TRP A 31 0.40 10.96 2.96
N HIS A 32 -0.80 11.32 3.40
CA HIS A 32 -1.88 11.72 2.49
C HIS A 32 -1.46 12.91 1.60
N LYS A 33 -0.75 13.89 2.20
CA LYS A 33 -0.24 15.05 1.46
C LYS A 33 0.85 14.64 0.47
N GLU A 34 1.80 13.82 0.88
CA GLU A 34 2.88 13.33 0.00
C GLU A 34 2.31 12.55 -1.20
N VAL A 35 1.41 11.59 -0.95
CA VAL A 35 0.75 10.80 -2.01
C VAL A 35 0.00 11.70 -2.99
N TYR A 36 -0.74 12.68 -2.49
CA TYR A 36 -1.46 13.63 -3.34
C TYR A 36 -0.51 14.45 -4.23
N TRP A 37 0.60 14.94 -3.67
CA TRP A 37 1.56 15.74 -4.43
C TRP A 37 2.30 14.91 -5.47
N GLU A 38 2.75 13.70 -5.12
CA GLU A 38 3.40 12.79 -6.07
C GLU A 38 2.47 12.44 -7.24
N ALA A 39 1.21 12.10 -6.94
CA ALA A 39 0.21 11.81 -7.98
C ALA A 39 -0.03 13.02 -8.92
N ARG A 40 -0.08 14.23 -8.36
CA ARG A 40 -0.27 15.48 -9.11
C ARG A 40 0.93 15.80 -9.99
N GLN A 41 2.15 15.66 -9.46
CA GLN A 41 3.39 15.98 -10.20
C GLN A 41 3.56 15.08 -11.43
N GLN A 42 3.13 13.82 -11.33
CA GLN A 42 3.20 12.90 -12.47
C GLN A 42 2.07 13.11 -13.49
N HIS A 43 1.07 13.95 -13.19
CA HIS A 43 -0.15 14.13 -14.00
C HIS A 43 -0.93 12.83 -14.24
N LEU A 44 -0.80 11.85 -13.34
CA LEU A 44 -1.38 10.51 -13.48
C LEU A 44 -2.58 10.31 -12.55
N ILE A 45 -3.42 11.31 -12.31
CA ILE A 45 -4.67 11.08 -11.56
C ILE A 45 -5.73 10.50 -12.51
N PRO A 46 -6.29 9.32 -12.25
CA PRO A 46 -7.31 8.74 -13.13
C PRO A 46 -8.59 9.58 -13.07
N LYS A 47 -9.34 9.63 -14.19
CA LYS A 47 -10.62 10.39 -14.25
C LYS A 47 -11.66 9.85 -13.27
N THR A 48 -11.62 8.55 -13.02
CA THR A 48 -12.46 7.84 -12.06
C THR A 48 -11.55 6.99 -11.17
N PRO A 49 -11.79 6.94 -9.85
CA PRO A 49 -11.00 6.09 -8.96
C PRO A 49 -11.01 4.63 -9.41
N LEU A 50 -9.87 3.96 -9.30
CA LEU A 50 -9.71 2.56 -9.68
C LEU A 50 -10.46 1.65 -8.69
N THR A 51 -11.15 0.64 -9.22
CA THR A 51 -11.95 -0.30 -8.43
C THR A 51 -11.37 -1.71 -8.36
N ARG A 52 -10.30 -1.98 -9.12
CA ARG A 52 -9.57 -3.27 -9.11
C ARG A 52 -8.09 -2.97 -9.27
N VAL A 53 -7.33 -3.10 -8.20
CA VAL A 53 -5.93 -2.68 -8.17
C VAL A 53 -5.02 -3.73 -7.54
N SER A 54 -3.79 -3.75 -8.05
CA SER A 54 -2.64 -4.36 -7.40
C SER A 54 -1.74 -3.26 -6.86
N VAL A 55 -1.40 -3.34 -5.58
CA VAL A 55 -0.48 -2.42 -4.91
C VAL A 55 0.77 -3.20 -4.52
N ARG A 56 1.92 -2.72 -4.97
CA ARG A 56 3.23 -3.28 -4.62
C ARG A 56 4.07 -2.20 -3.98
N GLY A 57 4.60 -2.46 -2.80
CA GLY A 57 5.40 -1.51 -2.04
C GLY A 57 6.75 -2.09 -1.67
N VAL A 58 7.82 -1.30 -1.81
CA VAL A 58 9.16 -1.66 -1.33
C VAL A 58 9.64 -0.60 -0.36
N ARG A 59 9.94 -1.02 0.88
CA ARG A 59 10.56 -0.18 1.90
C ARG A 59 12.09 -0.33 1.83
N PHE A 60 12.80 0.77 1.64
CA PHE A 60 14.26 0.80 1.60
C PHE A 60 14.81 1.25 2.95
N SER A 61 15.32 0.31 3.75
CA SER A 61 15.85 0.63 5.08
C SER A 61 17.09 -0.19 5.41
N ASN A 62 17.97 0.36 6.24
CA ASN A 62 19.13 -0.35 6.78
C ASN A 62 18.76 -1.31 7.93
N LYS A 63 17.50 -1.32 8.37
CA LYS A 63 16.97 -2.24 9.38
C LYS A 63 15.79 -2.99 8.80
N MET A 64 15.80 -4.30 8.96
CA MET A 64 14.66 -5.14 8.60
C MET A 64 13.48 -4.82 9.53
N PRO A 65 12.34 -4.38 9.01
CA PRO A 65 11.11 -4.30 9.81
C PRO A 65 10.57 -5.71 10.04
N ASP A 66 9.90 -5.92 11.17
CA ASP A 66 8.98 -7.04 11.32
C ASP A 66 7.80 -6.91 10.36
N ARG A 67 7.15 -8.03 10.08
CA ARG A 67 6.06 -8.11 9.09
C ARG A 67 4.91 -7.15 9.39
N CYS A 68 4.53 -6.99 10.66
CA CYS A 68 3.44 -6.11 11.07
C CYS A 68 3.81 -4.65 10.84
N ASN A 69 5.01 -4.22 11.25
CA ASN A 69 5.46 -2.86 11.01
C ASN A 69 5.72 -2.56 9.53
N LEU A 70 6.10 -3.56 8.74
CA LEU A 70 6.18 -3.42 7.28
C LEU A 70 4.79 -3.14 6.69
N TRP A 71 3.78 -3.94 7.02
CA TRP A 71 2.40 -3.68 6.60
C TRP A 71 1.87 -2.33 7.09
N TYR A 72 2.11 -2.00 8.36
CA TYR A 72 1.67 -0.73 8.95
C TYR A 72 2.28 0.48 8.23
N SER A 73 3.53 0.37 7.77
CA SER A 73 4.23 1.41 7.01
C SER A 73 3.48 1.84 5.74
N PHE A 74 2.82 0.89 5.08
CA PHE A 74 2.10 1.15 3.83
C PHE A 74 0.64 1.57 4.06
N LYS A 75 0.05 1.28 5.22
CA LYS A 75 -1.35 1.61 5.50
C LYS A 75 -1.68 3.09 5.29
N ALA A 76 -0.85 3.99 5.84
CA ALA A 76 -1.05 5.44 5.67
C ALA A 76 -0.87 5.91 4.21
N ILE A 77 -0.08 5.19 3.42
CA ILE A 77 0.16 5.47 2.01
C ILE A 77 -1.07 5.05 1.19
N VAL A 78 -1.60 3.85 1.45
CA VAL A 78 -2.83 3.34 0.82
C VAL A 78 -4.03 4.20 1.18
N ASP A 79 -4.21 4.58 2.46
CA ASP A 79 -5.24 5.55 2.88
C ASP A 79 -5.10 6.86 2.07
N GLY A 80 -3.86 7.28 1.80
CA GLY A 80 -3.53 8.42 0.97
C GLY A 80 -3.96 8.27 -0.49
N LEU A 81 -3.82 7.08 -1.09
CA LEU A 81 -4.28 6.79 -2.45
C LEU A 81 -5.81 6.95 -2.56
N THR A 82 -6.55 6.45 -1.56
CA THR A 82 -8.00 6.59 -1.49
C THR A 82 -8.39 8.06 -1.35
N LYS A 83 -7.72 8.80 -0.46
CA LYS A 83 -7.96 10.24 -0.28
C LYS A 83 -7.59 11.09 -1.49
N ALA A 84 -6.60 10.66 -2.28
CA ALA A 84 -6.21 11.31 -3.52
C ALA A 84 -7.17 10.99 -4.69
N GLY A 85 -8.12 10.07 -4.51
CA GLY A 85 -9.05 9.63 -5.56
C GLY A 85 -8.40 8.74 -6.62
N ILE A 86 -7.26 8.11 -6.30
CA ILE A 86 -6.57 7.18 -7.21
C ILE A 86 -7.25 5.82 -7.14
N ILE A 87 -7.52 5.32 -5.94
CA ILE A 87 -8.29 4.09 -5.70
C ILE A 87 -9.62 4.45 -5.06
N ALA A 88 -10.66 3.66 -5.34
CA ALA A 88 -12.01 3.94 -4.84
C ALA A 88 -12.13 3.72 -3.32
N ASP A 89 -11.42 2.72 -2.78
CA ASP A 89 -11.42 2.35 -1.36
C ASP A 89 -10.19 1.49 -1.02
N ASP A 90 -9.90 1.30 0.27
CA ASP A 90 -8.84 0.41 0.78
C ASP A 90 -9.33 -1.00 1.15
N ASN A 91 -10.54 -1.37 0.74
CA ASN A 91 -11.11 -2.67 1.09
C ASN A 91 -10.55 -3.81 0.20
N PRO A 92 -10.59 -5.07 0.68
CA PRO A 92 -10.04 -6.21 -0.05
C PRO A 92 -10.72 -6.54 -1.39
N TRP A 93 -11.90 -5.98 -1.66
CA TRP A 93 -12.61 -6.17 -2.93
C TRP A 93 -12.04 -5.26 -4.04
N ILE A 94 -11.40 -4.17 -3.64
CA ILE A 94 -10.75 -3.21 -4.54
C ILE A 94 -9.24 -3.49 -4.60
N LEU A 95 -8.59 -3.66 -3.45
CA LEU A 95 -7.19 -4.06 -3.31
C LEU A 95 -7.05 -5.58 -3.46
N LEU A 96 -7.12 -6.07 -4.69
CA LEU A 96 -7.11 -7.51 -4.97
C LEU A 96 -5.74 -8.17 -4.75
N HIS A 97 -4.67 -7.38 -4.78
CA HIS A 97 -3.31 -7.85 -4.55
C HIS A 97 -2.51 -6.77 -3.82
N GLU A 98 -1.93 -7.16 -2.68
CA GLU A 98 -1.05 -6.32 -1.87
C GLU A 98 0.24 -7.07 -1.63
N ASP A 99 1.36 -6.52 -2.09
CA ASP A 99 2.68 -7.11 -1.93
C ASP A 99 3.63 -6.08 -1.36
N TYR A 100 4.11 -6.32 -0.13
CA TYR A 100 4.95 -5.38 0.60
C TYR A 100 6.27 -6.05 0.94
N ASP A 101 7.32 -5.53 0.35
CA ASP A 101 8.68 -6.02 0.49
C ASP A 101 9.57 -5.01 1.22
N TRP A 102 10.68 -5.54 1.73
CA TRP A 102 11.76 -4.75 2.28
C TRP A 102 13.05 -5.02 1.52
N MET A 103 13.78 -3.95 1.23
CA MET A 103 15.11 -4.03 0.63
C MET A 103 16.11 -3.33 1.53
N PHE A 104 17.20 -4.05 1.84
CA PHE A 104 18.31 -3.47 2.59
C PHE A 104 19.02 -2.41 1.74
N VAL A 105 19.16 -1.21 2.30
CA VAL A 105 20.01 -0.15 1.73
C VAL A 105 20.92 0.42 2.83
N LYS A 106 22.20 0.59 2.50
CA LYS A 106 23.18 1.15 3.44
C LYS A 106 22.95 2.63 3.71
N ASP A 107 22.52 3.36 2.69
CA ASP A 107 22.16 4.77 2.75
C ASP A 107 20.78 4.96 2.11
N ASN A 108 19.83 5.48 2.88
CA ASN A 108 18.44 5.70 2.45
C ASN A 108 18.20 7.11 1.90
N ARG A 109 19.26 7.88 1.62
CA ARG A 109 19.15 9.27 1.12
C ARG A 109 18.38 9.43 -0.19
N GLN A 110 18.32 8.40 -1.05
CA GLN A 110 17.67 8.51 -2.36
C GLN A 110 16.18 8.12 -2.31
N PHE A 111 15.84 7.01 -1.66
CA PHE A 111 14.46 6.48 -1.61
C PHE A 111 14.19 5.87 -0.23
N GLY A 112 13.07 6.24 0.37
CA GLY A 112 12.53 5.57 1.56
C GLY A 112 11.50 4.51 1.18
N VAL A 113 10.58 4.84 0.28
CA VAL A 113 9.52 3.93 -0.18
C VAL A 113 9.32 4.06 -1.69
N ARG A 114 9.18 2.92 -2.37
CA ARG A 114 8.63 2.85 -3.72
C ARG A 114 7.27 2.18 -3.68
N LEU A 115 6.30 2.73 -4.40
CA LEU A 115 4.96 2.20 -4.52
C LEU A 115 4.58 2.09 -5.99
N VAL A 116 4.10 0.93 -6.41
CA VAL A 116 3.55 0.68 -7.74
C VAL A 116 2.08 0.34 -7.58
N VAL A 117 1.22 1.11 -8.25
CA VAL A 117 -0.22 0.88 -8.31
C VAL A 117 -0.58 0.54 -9.74
N GLU A 118 -1.20 -0.61 -9.95
CA GLU A 118 -1.58 -1.12 -11.26
C GLU A 118 -3.08 -1.43 -11.28
N GLU A 119 -3.78 -0.94 -12.30
CA GLU A 119 -5.15 -1.33 -12.58
C GLU A 119 -5.18 -2.75 -13.16
N LEU A 120 -5.99 -3.61 -12.55
CA LEU A 120 -6.19 -4.98 -13.01
C LEU A 120 -7.32 -5.02 -14.03
N ALA A 121 -7.11 -5.76 -15.11
CA ALA A 121 -8.13 -5.95 -16.14
C ALA A 121 -9.36 -6.69 -15.56
N THR A 122 -10.53 -6.43 -16.15
CA THR A 122 -11.82 -6.96 -15.67
C THR A 122 -11.89 -8.49 -15.74
N ASP A 123 -11.15 -9.10 -16.66
CA ASP A 123 -11.00 -10.54 -16.85
C ASP A 123 -10.02 -11.19 -15.87
N TRP A 124 -9.43 -10.43 -14.93
CA TRP A 124 -8.63 -10.99 -13.86
C TRP A 124 -9.48 -11.94 -13.01
N GLN A 125 -9.30 -13.24 -13.27
CA GLN A 125 -9.85 -14.30 -12.45
C GLN A 125 -8.98 -14.45 -11.21
N LEU A 126 -9.63 -14.56 -10.05
CA LEU A 126 -8.92 -15.00 -8.84
C LEU A 126 -8.21 -16.31 -9.16
N PRO A 127 -6.96 -16.51 -8.71
CA PRO A 127 -6.27 -17.78 -8.89
C PRO A 127 -7.18 -18.93 -8.44
N ALA A 128 -7.17 -20.05 -9.17
CA ALA A 128 -8.13 -21.15 -9.04
C ALA A 128 -8.28 -21.71 -7.61
N ARG A 129 -7.32 -21.46 -6.71
CA ARG A 129 -7.41 -21.75 -5.27
C ARG A 129 -8.58 -21.07 -4.54
N CYS A 130 -9.19 -20.03 -5.12
CA CYS A 130 -10.38 -19.37 -4.57
C CYS A 130 -11.68 -19.74 -5.31
N GLN A 131 -11.59 -20.52 -6.39
CA GLN A 131 -12.74 -20.89 -7.23
C GLN A 131 -13.30 -22.23 -6.77
N GLY A 132 -14.03 -22.23 -5.65
CA GLY A 132 -14.63 -23.45 -5.10
C GLY A 132 -15.17 -23.35 -3.69
N HIS A 133 -14.77 -22.30 -2.96
CA HIS A 133 -15.35 -21.96 -1.67
C HIS A 133 -16.16 -20.68 -1.84
N ASN A 134 -17.48 -20.74 -1.63
CA ASN A 134 -18.34 -19.56 -1.43
C ASN A 134 -18.00 -18.78 -0.14
N GLU A 135 -16.80 -18.99 0.39
CA GLU A 135 -16.32 -18.50 1.68
C GLU A 135 -14.92 -17.90 1.48
N CYS A 136 -14.94 -16.65 1.01
CA CYS A 136 -14.01 -15.55 1.29
C CYS A 136 -12.89 -15.83 2.32
N PRO A 137 -11.60 -15.57 2.02
CA PRO A 137 -10.49 -15.84 2.92
C PRO A 137 -10.16 -14.64 3.84
N VAL A 138 -11.14 -14.21 4.65
CA VAL A 138 -10.83 -14.06 6.08
C VAL A 138 -10.71 -15.45 6.73
N CYS A 139 -11.31 -16.49 6.12
CA CYS A 139 -11.52 -17.85 6.62
C CYS A 139 -10.31 -18.81 6.65
N CYS A 140 -9.07 -18.33 6.51
CA CYS A 140 -7.86 -19.16 6.72
C CYS A 140 -6.99 -18.69 7.88
N LYS A 141 -7.56 -17.92 8.81
CA LYS A 141 -6.96 -17.74 10.14
C LYS A 141 -7.28 -19.01 10.95
N ASP A 142 -6.25 -19.55 11.59
CA ASP A 142 -6.35 -20.51 12.69
C ASP A 142 -6.61 -21.99 12.33
N THR A 143 -5.58 -22.70 11.88
CA THR A 143 -5.25 -24.01 12.48
C THR A 143 -3.80 -24.42 12.16
N PRO A 144 -2.85 -24.30 13.11
CA PRO A 144 -1.70 -25.20 13.18
C PRO A 144 -2.17 -26.61 13.61
N PRO A 145 -1.38 -27.66 13.33
CA PRO A 145 -1.79 -29.08 13.39
C PRO A 145 -2.25 -29.55 14.77
#